data_AF-A0A7G5F3L1-F1
#
_entry.id   AF-A0A7G5F3L1-F1
#
_cell.length_a   1.000
_cell.length_b   1.000
_cell.length_c   1.000
_cell.angle_alpha   90.00
_cell.angle_beta   90.00
_cell.angle_gamma   90.00
#
_symmetry.space_group_name_H-M   'P 1'
#
loop_
_entity.id
_entity.type
_entity.pdbx_description
1 polymer ?
#
loop_
_entity_poly.entity_id
_entity_poly.type
_entity_poly.pdbx_seq_one_letter_code
_entity_poly.pdbx_strand_id
1 'polypeptide(L)'
;MGKKQHSKDRMFITKTEWATEWGGAKSKENRTPFKRLPFYCCALTFTPFEYPVGTADGSVFDVMNITPYVMKYGKHPVTGAPLKPQDLIPLTFHKNSEGEYHCPVLNKVFTEFTHIVAVKTTGNVFCYEAVKELNIKTKNWKELLTDEPFTKDDLITVQSPNALDSKVLLEFDHVKNNLKVDDEELQKMSSDPTYNINMSGDIKQMLKELGTEKGKETALHGGGGGKAQKERAAALAAILAARSNVKEDSKSNPNKEAGAPQPFSIVDAASASVHGRSAAAAKASSGDKTAARIAMHMAGDRAPVNGKMVKSRFTTGAASRSFTSTSFDPVTKNDFEYVKVEKNPKKKGYVQLHTTHGDLNIELHCDITPRACENFITLCERGYYNGVAFHRNIRNFMIQGGDPTGTGRGGESIWGKPFKDELHSKLVHSGRGVVSMANSGPHTNGSQFFILYKSANHLNFKHTVFGGVVGGLTTLAAMEKVPVDDNDRPLVSHVFFPCRCNRLSSCFSRFYSSQMLCV
;
A
#
# COMPACT_ATOMS: atom_id res chain seq x y z
N MET A 1 57.63 19.26 -3.71
CA MET A 1 57.05 20.51 -4.27
C MET A 1 56.69 20.26 -5.73
N GLY A 2 55.44 20.51 -6.12
CA GLY A 2 54.95 20.33 -7.48
C GLY A 2 53.47 20.72 -7.57
N LYS A 3 53.25 22.01 -7.83
CA LYS A 3 52.01 22.78 -7.77
C LYS A 3 50.78 22.08 -8.42
N LYS A 4 49.84 21.59 -7.60
CA LYS A 4 48.42 21.49 -7.99
C LYS A 4 47.71 22.75 -7.48
N GLN A 5 47.91 23.83 -8.21
CA GLN A 5 47.25 25.09 -7.97
C GLN A 5 45.77 24.93 -8.35
N HIS A 6 44.88 25.10 -7.36
CA HIS A 6 43.44 25.20 -7.54
C HIS A 6 43.12 26.19 -8.67
N SER A 7 42.52 25.72 -9.76
CA SER A 7 42.04 26.58 -10.84
C SER A 7 40.87 25.94 -11.59
N LYS A 8 39.80 25.58 -10.88
CA LYS A 8 38.51 25.28 -11.54
C LYS A 8 37.31 25.71 -10.69
N ASP A 9 37.34 26.91 -10.10
CA ASP A 9 36.09 27.62 -9.77
C ASP A 9 35.59 28.31 -11.05
N ARG A 10 34.88 27.56 -11.88
CA ARG A 10 34.12 28.13 -13.00
C ARG A 10 32.65 27.94 -12.67
N MET A 11 31.84 28.99 -12.83
CA MET A 11 30.37 28.94 -12.62
C MET A 11 29.61 28.12 -13.69
N PHE A 12 30.32 27.36 -14.51
CA PHE A 12 29.74 26.49 -15.53
C PHE A 12 30.50 25.17 -15.58
N ILE A 13 29.75 24.08 -15.71
CA ILE A 13 30.28 22.73 -15.95
C ILE A 13 30.53 22.59 -17.46
N THR A 14 31.71 22.12 -17.85
CA THR A 14 31.98 21.86 -19.28
C THR A 14 31.18 20.67 -19.78
N LYS A 15 30.89 20.61 -21.10
CA LYS A 15 30.19 19.47 -21.71
C LYS A 15 30.86 18.13 -21.38
N THR A 16 32.19 18.11 -21.32
CA THR A 16 32.97 16.93 -20.94
C THR A 16 32.75 16.57 -19.47
N GLU A 17 32.85 17.53 -18.55
CA GLU A 17 32.63 17.31 -17.10
C GLU A 17 31.18 16.90 -16.79
N TRP A 18 30.19 17.44 -17.52
CA TRP A 18 28.79 17.01 -17.43
C TRP A 18 28.63 15.56 -17.88
N ALA A 19 29.28 15.18 -18.99
CA ALA A 19 29.19 13.83 -19.54
C ALA A 19 29.90 12.78 -18.67
N THR A 20 31.03 13.10 -18.06
CA THR A 20 31.86 12.12 -17.34
C THR A 20 31.63 12.07 -15.83
N GLU A 21 31.40 13.22 -15.18
CA GLU A 21 31.43 13.29 -13.71
C GLU A 21 30.06 13.58 -13.09
N TRP A 22 29.22 14.45 -13.68
CA TRP A 22 28.10 15.05 -12.92
C TRP A 22 26.68 14.86 -13.48
N GLY A 23 26.46 14.59 -14.78
CA GLY A 23 25.08 14.67 -15.32
C GLY A 23 24.72 13.94 -16.62
N GLY A 24 25.62 13.13 -17.19
CA GLY A 24 25.28 12.27 -18.33
C GLY A 24 24.46 11.04 -17.92
N ALA A 25 23.45 10.68 -18.72
CA ALA A 25 22.76 9.38 -18.59
C ALA A 25 23.80 8.25 -18.70
N LYS A 26 24.15 7.66 -17.56
CA LYS A 26 25.02 6.48 -17.51
C LYS A 26 24.39 5.38 -18.35
N SER A 27 25.19 4.68 -19.15
CA SER A 27 24.69 3.52 -19.89
C SER A 27 23.94 2.61 -18.91
N LYS A 28 22.76 2.14 -19.31
CA LYS A 28 21.90 1.24 -18.53
C LYS A 28 22.50 -0.17 -18.39
N GLU A 29 23.81 -0.32 -18.51
CA GLU A 29 24.48 -1.51 -18.03
C GLU A 29 24.58 -1.40 -16.51
N ASN A 30 23.46 -1.65 -15.85
CA ASN A 30 23.45 -2.15 -14.48
C ASN A 30 24.13 -3.53 -14.49
N ARG A 31 25.44 -3.60 -14.68
CA ARG A 31 26.21 -4.74 -14.18
C ARG A 31 26.16 -4.59 -12.67
N THR A 32 25.26 -5.37 -12.06
CA THR A 32 25.22 -5.57 -10.62
C THR A 32 26.63 -5.80 -10.10
N PRO A 33 26.98 -5.30 -8.90
CA PRO A 33 28.31 -5.53 -8.34
C PRO A 33 28.64 -7.01 -8.40
N PHE A 34 29.80 -7.33 -8.99
CA PHE A 34 30.30 -8.68 -9.15
C PHE A 34 30.26 -9.39 -7.78
N LYS A 35 29.42 -10.41 -7.64
CA LYS A 35 29.35 -11.25 -6.44
C LYS A 35 29.68 -12.68 -6.83
N ARG A 36 30.91 -13.08 -6.53
CA ARG A 36 31.40 -14.45 -6.72
C ARG A 36 30.65 -15.39 -5.78
N LEU A 37 30.38 -16.62 -6.22
CA LEU A 37 29.94 -17.68 -5.33
C LEU A 37 31.07 -17.99 -4.32
N PRO A 38 30.82 -17.94 -3.00
CA PRO A 38 31.81 -18.36 -2.00
C PRO A 38 32.22 -19.82 -2.21
N PHE A 39 33.49 -20.16 -1.93
CA PHE A 39 34.01 -21.52 -2.16
C PHE A 39 33.30 -22.62 -1.38
N TYR A 40 32.67 -22.27 -0.26
CA TYR A 40 31.97 -23.20 0.64
C TYR A 40 30.49 -23.39 0.26
N CYS A 41 30.02 -22.77 -0.82
CA CYS A 41 28.64 -22.87 -1.28
C CYS A 41 28.49 -23.80 -2.49
N CYS A 42 27.38 -24.52 -2.53
CA CYS A 42 26.93 -25.32 -3.66
C CYS A 42 26.55 -24.42 -4.85
N ALA A 43 27.07 -24.72 -6.04
CA ALA A 43 26.80 -23.94 -7.25
C ALA A 43 25.39 -24.13 -7.83
N LEU A 44 24.62 -25.11 -7.34
CA LEU A 44 23.23 -25.35 -7.74
C LEU A 44 22.22 -24.68 -6.80
N THR A 45 22.43 -24.74 -5.48
CA THR A 45 21.48 -24.22 -4.47
C THR A 45 21.90 -22.88 -3.88
N PHE A 46 23.15 -22.46 -4.07
CA PHE A 46 23.76 -21.27 -3.47
C PHE A 46 23.83 -21.29 -1.93
N THR A 47 23.59 -22.43 -1.31
CA THR A 47 23.71 -22.67 0.14
C THR A 47 25.06 -23.30 0.47
N PRO A 48 25.55 -23.18 1.72
CA PRO A 48 26.69 -23.98 2.17
C PRO A 48 26.46 -25.47 1.92
N PHE A 49 27.48 -26.17 1.43
CA PHE A 49 27.39 -27.63 1.23
C PHE A 49 27.65 -28.39 2.52
N GLU A 50 27.04 -29.57 2.65
CA GLU A 50 27.33 -30.52 3.72
C GLU A 50 28.20 -31.67 3.21
N TYR A 51 27.83 -32.24 2.06
CA TYR A 51 28.54 -33.33 1.39
C TYR A 51 29.02 -32.86 0.00
N PRO A 52 30.17 -32.17 -0.07
CA PRO A 52 30.63 -31.55 -1.30
C PRO A 52 31.08 -32.60 -2.32
N VAL A 53 30.64 -32.41 -3.56
CA VAL A 53 31.13 -33.13 -4.73
C VAL A 53 31.57 -32.13 -5.79
N GLY A 54 32.67 -32.45 -6.45
CA GLY A 54 33.31 -31.64 -7.47
C GLY A 54 33.12 -32.21 -8.87
N THR A 55 33.41 -31.37 -9.84
CA THR A 55 33.46 -31.69 -11.26
C THR A 55 34.81 -31.26 -11.83
N ALA A 56 35.22 -31.78 -12.98
CA ALA A 56 36.56 -31.54 -13.52
C ALA A 56 36.85 -30.06 -13.86
N ASP A 57 35.80 -29.25 -14.12
CA ASP A 57 35.87 -27.80 -14.30
C ASP A 57 36.06 -27.02 -12.99
N GLY A 58 36.02 -27.71 -11.84
CA GLY A 58 36.19 -27.12 -10.51
C GLY A 58 34.90 -26.56 -9.91
N SER A 59 33.73 -26.84 -10.48
CA SER A 59 32.44 -26.51 -9.87
C SER A 59 32.14 -27.47 -8.70
N VAL A 60 31.66 -26.92 -7.59
CA VAL A 60 31.35 -27.68 -6.36
C VAL A 60 29.86 -27.67 -6.12
N PHE A 61 29.30 -28.83 -5.80
CA PHE A 61 27.89 -29.06 -5.54
C PHE A 61 27.70 -29.89 -4.27
N ASP A 62 26.47 -29.94 -3.77
CA ASP A 62 26.09 -30.89 -2.73
C ASP A 62 25.54 -32.16 -3.38
N VAL A 63 26.03 -33.33 -2.96
CA VAL A 63 25.64 -34.65 -3.51
C VAL A 63 24.12 -34.86 -3.53
N MET A 64 23.43 -34.38 -2.49
CA MET A 64 21.98 -34.57 -2.32
C MET A 64 21.19 -33.81 -3.40
N ASN A 65 21.72 -32.68 -3.86
CA ASN A 65 21.04 -31.78 -4.79
C ASN A 65 21.49 -32.01 -6.25
N ILE A 66 22.75 -32.34 -6.48
CA ILE A 66 23.27 -32.52 -7.84
C ILE A 66 22.88 -33.86 -8.46
N THR A 67 22.82 -34.93 -7.67
CA THR A 67 22.43 -36.26 -8.15
C THR A 67 21.05 -36.25 -8.82
N PRO A 68 19.99 -35.72 -8.18
CA PRO A 68 18.68 -35.64 -8.84
C PRO A 68 18.67 -34.66 -10.02
N TYR A 69 19.48 -33.59 -9.99
CA TYR A 69 19.61 -32.68 -11.14
C TYR A 69 20.18 -33.38 -12.37
N VAL A 70 21.27 -34.13 -12.19
CA VAL A 70 21.94 -34.85 -13.27
C VAL A 70 21.05 -35.98 -13.80
N MET A 71 20.33 -36.69 -12.93
CA MET A 71 19.36 -37.70 -13.36
C MET A 71 18.21 -37.11 -14.19
N LYS A 72 17.74 -35.91 -13.84
CA LYS A 72 16.62 -35.25 -14.55
C LYS A 72 17.04 -34.61 -15.87
N TYR A 73 18.17 -33.91 -15.90
CA TYR A 73 18.56 -33.06 -17.02
C TYR A 73 19.77 -33.57 -17.82
N GLY A 74 20.60 -34.46 -17.25
CA GLY A 74 21.80 -34.98 -17.92
C GLY A 74 22.84 -33.91 -18.26
N LYS A 75 22.80 -32.76 -17.60
CA LYS A 75 23.60 -31.57 -17.91
C LYS A 75 24.27 -31.00 -16.66
N HIS A 76 25.38 -30.30 -16.87
CA HIS A 76 26.13 -29.58 -15.87
C HIS A 76 25.43 -28.25 -15.51
N PRO A 77 25.10 -27.97 -14.24
CA PRO A 77 24.33 -26.77 -13.88
C PRO A 77 24.99 -25.43 -14.19
N VAL A 78 26.33 -25.37 -14.15
CA VAL A 78 27.09 -24.14 -14.39
C VAL A 78 27.37 -23.94 -15.89
N THR A 79 27.97 -24.92 -16.57
CA THR A 79 28.44 -24.81 -17.95
C THR A 79 27.42 -25.27 -19.02
N GLY A 80 26.40 -26.05 -18.65
CA GLY A 80 25.45 -26.65 -19.59
C GLY A 80 25.98 -27.87 -20.37
N ALA A 81 27.24 -28.27 -20.17
CA ALA A 81 27.85 -29.44 -20.79
C ALA A 81 27.16 -30.75 -20.34
N PRO A 82 27.18 -31.83 -21.14
CA PRO A 82 26.67 -33.12 -20.70
C PRO A 82 27.45 -33.62 -19.47
N LEU A 83 26.75 -34.06 -18.44
CA LEU A 83 27.34 -34.54 -17.18
C LEU A 83 26.69 -35.86 -16.77
N LYS A 84 27.49 -36.86 -16.40
CA LYS A 84 26.99 -38.14 -15.85
C LYS A 84 27.26 -38.21 -14.34
N PRO A 85 26.49 -39.03 -13.58
CA PRO A 85 26.74 -39.21 -12.15
C PRO A 85 28.15 -39.73 -11.82
N GLN A 86 28.76 -40.50 -12.73
CA GLN A 86 30.12 -41.04 -12.60
C GLN A 86 31.22 -39.97 -12.70
N ASP A 87 30.91 -38.81 -13.27
CA ASP A 87 31.86 -37.71 -13.43
C ASP A 87 31.95 -36.84 -12.16
N LEU A 88 31.11 -37.12 -11.16
CA LEU A 88 31.09 -36.43 -9.87
C LEU A 88 32.17 -37.03 -8.96
N ILE A 89 33.02 -36.16 -8.41
CA ILE A 89 34.15 -36.53 -7.57
C ILE A 89 33.82 -36.13 -6.14
N PRO A 90 33.72 -37.07 -5.17
CA PRO A 90 33.56 -36.72 -3.76
C PRO A 90 34.70 -35.81 -3.30
N LEU A 91 34.38 -34.69 -2.65
CA LEU A 91 35.39 -33.78 -2.12
C LEU A 91 35.43 -33.86 -0.61
N THR A 92 36.63 -33.81 -0.04
CA THR A 92 36.84 -33.81 1.40
C THR A 92 37.50 -32.51 1.84
N PHE A 93 36.72 -31.67 2.52
CA PHE A 93 37.19 -30.42 3.12
C PHE A 93 37.46 -30.62 4.62
N HIS A 94 38.67 -30.27 5.07
CA HIS A 94 39.05 -30.39 6.48
C HIS A 94 38.68 -29.13 7.26
N LYS A 95 38.13 -29.30 8.47
CA LYS A 95 37.78 -28.22 9.39
C LYS A 95 38.71 -28.22 10.61
N ASN A 96 39.09 -27.04 11.09
CA ASN A 96 39.89 -26.89 12.31
C ASN A 96 38.98 -27.04 13.56
N SER A 97 39.57 -26.93 14.76
CA SER A 97 38.82 -26.98 16.02
C SER A 97 37.75 -25.87 16.18
N GLU A 98 37.87 -24.79 15.41
CA GLU A 98 36.94 -23.65 15.40
C GLU A 98 35.84 -23.81 14.33
N GLY A 99 35.86 -24.90 13.56
CA GLY A 99 34.87 -25.20 12.51
C GLY A 99 35.14 -24.54 11.16
N GLU A 100 36.27 -23.86 10.99
CA GLU A 100 36.68 -23.20 9.76
C GLU A 100 37.40 -24.16 8.80
N TYR A 101 37.16 -24.03 7.50
CA TYR A 101 37.82 -24.85 6.49
C TYR A 101 39.30 -24.45 6.37
N HIS A 102 40.20 -25.43 6.42
CA HIS A 102 41.64 -25.20 6.36
C HIS A 102 42.34 -26.25 5.50
N CYS A 103 43.54 -25.91 5.03
CA CYS A 103 44.43 -26.87 4.40
C CYS A 103 45.07 -27.76 5.47
N PRO A 104 44.92 -29.11 5.38
CA PRO A 104 45.40 -30.03 6.41
C PRO A 104 46.94 -30.13 6.51
N VAL A 105 47.66 -29.68 5.47
CA VAL A 105 49.13 -29.75 5.42
C VAL A 105 49.77 -28.47 5.95
N LEU A 106 49.24 -27.31 5.56
CA LEU A 106 49.80 -26.01 5.96
C LEU A 106 49.10 -25.40 7.18
N ASN A 107 48.03 -26.03 7.69
CA ASN A 107 47.16 -25.49 8.75
C ASN A 107 46.66 -24.07 8.48
N LYS A 108 46.55 -23.71 7.20
CA LYS A 108 46.15 -22.38 6.73
C LYS A 108 44.66 -22.38 6.43
N VAL A 109 43.91 -21.48 7.06
CA VAL A 109 42.47 -21.30 6.86
C VAL A 109 42.21 -20.82 5.43
N PHE A 110 41.19 -21.40 4.78
CA PHE A 110 40.77 -21.00 3.45
C PHE A 110 39.96 -19.69 3.52
N THR A 111 40.28 -18.77 2.62
CA THR A 111 39.58 -17.49 2.47
C THR A 111 39.10 -17.31 1.04
N GLU A 112 38.31 -16.27 0.77
CA GLU A 112 37.85 -15.91 -0.58
C GLU A 112 38.99 -15.64 -1.58
N PHE A 113 40.20 -15.39 -1.08
CA PHE A 113 41.40 -15.11 -1.87
C PHE A 113 42.40 -16.27 -1.90
N THR A 114 42.14 -17.37 -1.18
CA THR A 114 43.03 -18.53 -1.24
C THR A 114 42.91 -19.29 -2.56
N HIS A 115 44.03 -19.76 -3.09
CA HIS A 115 44.04 -20.65 -4.24
C HIS A 115 43.83 -22.09 -3.73
N ILE A 116 42.66 -22.66 -4.04
CA ILE A 116 42.20 -23.95 -3.53
C ILE A 116 42.18 -24.96 -4.69
N VAL A 117 42.77 -26.13 -4.45
CA VAL A 117 42.82 -27.23 -5.40
C VAL A 117 42.39 -28.54 -4.75
N ALA A 118 41.80 -29.43 -5.53
CA ALA A 118 41.43 -30.77 -5.12
C ALA A 118 42.15 -31.79 -6.00
N VAL A 119 42.51 -32.94 -5.43
CA VAL A 119 43.07 -34.06 -6.19
C VAL A 119 41.92 -34.97 -6.62
N LYS A 120 41.79 -35.24 -7.92
CA LYS A 120 40.69 -36.01 -8.50
C LYS A 120 40.60 -37.45 -7.98
N THR A 121 41.75 -38.08 -7.71
CA THR A 121 41.82 -39.48 -7.28
C THR A 121 41.29 -39.66 -5.85
N THR A 122 41.76 -38.85 -4.91
CA THR A 122 41.40 -38.95 -3.49
C THR A 122 40.22 -38.07 -3.09
N GLY A 123 39.95 -36.99 -3.84
CA GLY A 123 38.95 -35.98 -3.48
C GLY A 123 39.40 -34.98 -2.41
N ASN A 124 40.61 -35.12 -1.86
CA ASN A 124 41.08 -34.25 -0.78
C ASN A 124 41.42 -32.85 -1.30
N VAL A 125 41.09 -31.84 -0.48
CA VAL A 125 41.23 -30.42 -0.83
C VAL A 125 42.41 -29.78 -0.11
N PHE A 126 43.26 -29.09 -0.87
CA PHE A 126 44.51 -28.48 -0.42
C PHE A 126 44.63 -27.01 -0.87
N CYS A 127 45.49 -26.26 -0.17
CA CYS A 127 46.04 -25.01 -0.71
C CYS A 127 46.95 -25.34 -1.91
N TYR A 128 46.81 -24.62 -3.02
CA TYR A 128 47.70 -24.76 -4.17
C TYR A 128 49.17 -24.55 -3.81
N GLU A 129 49.43 -23.68 -2.82
CA GLU A 129 50.76 -23.46 -2.25
C GLU A 129 51.40 -24.76 -1.73
N ALA A 130 50.64 -25.58 -1.00
CA ALA A 130 51.13 -26.85 -0.47
C ALA A 130 51.51 -27.82 -1.60
N VAL A 131 50.60 -27.99 -2.57
CA VAL A 131 50.83 -28.88 -3.73
C VAL A 131 51.98 -28.38 -4.59
N LYS A 132 52.11 -27.05 -4.76
CA LYS A 132 53.19 -26.45 -5.55
C LYS A 132 54.56 -26.72 -4.93
N GLU A 133 54.70 -26.51 -3.63
CA GLU A 133 55.98 -26.69 -2.93
C GLU A 133 56.34 -28.17 -2.75
N LEU A 134 55.38 -29.01 -2.35
CA LEU A 134 55.65 -30.39 -1.93
C LEU A 134 55.50 -31.43 -3.04
N ASN A 135 54.74 -31.16 -4.10
CA ASN A 135 54.55 -32.08 -5.22
C ASN A 135 55.17 -31.58 -6.52
N ILE A 136 54.81 -30.36 -6.95
CA ILE A 136 55.18 -29.86 -8.28
C ILE A 136 56.68 -29.55 -8.35
N LYS A 137 57.23 -28.84 -7.37
CA LYS A 137 58.67 -28.47 -7.36
C LYS A 137 59.58 -29.67 -7.13
N THR A 138 59.18 -30.58 -6.26
CA THR A 138 59.92 -31.80 -5.92
C THR A 138 59.75 -32.92 -6.94
N LYS A 139 58.80 -32.78 -7.88
CA LYS A 139 58.36 -33.82 -8.82
C LYS A 139 57.85 -35.09 -8.11
N ASN A 140 57.37 -34.95 -6.88
CA ASN A 140 56.79 -36.04 -6.10
C ASN A 140 55.27 -36.09 -6.31
N TRP A 141 54.81 -36.99 -7.16
CA TRP A 141 53.42 -37.11 -7.60
C TRP A 141 52.61 -38.08 -6.71
N LYS A 142 52.70 -37.86 -5.40
CA LYS A 142 51.97 -38.60 -4.37
C LYS A 142 51.15 -37.65 -3.53
N GLU A 143 49.91 -38.00 -3.26
CA GLU A 143 48.99 -37.16 -2.51
C GLU A 143 49.46 -36.97 -1.06
N LEU A 144 49.23 -35.79 -0.48
CA LEU A 144 49.90 -35.33 0.75
C LEU A 144 49.39 -35.94 2.07
N LEU A 145 48.30 -36.70 2.04
CA LEU A 145 47.68 -37.35 3.19
C LEU A 145 47.68 -38.88 3.09
N THR A 146 47.36 -39.42 1.92
CA THR A 146 47.17 -40.85 1.67
C THR A 146 48.31 -41.48 0.88
N ASP A 147 49.28 -40.70 0.41
CA ASP A 147 50.40 -41.14 -0.45
C ASP A 147 49.97 -41.79 -1.78
N GLU A 148 48.70 -41.64 -2.18
CA GLU A 148 48.19 -42.19 -3.43
C GLU A 148 48.82 -41.47 -4.64
N PRO A 149 49.26 -42.20 -5.68
CA PRO A 149 49.84 -41.59 -6.86
C PRO A 149 48.77 -40.83 -7.65
N PHE A 150 49.09 -39.62 -8.10
CA PHE A 150 48.20 -38.80 -8.93
C PHE A 150 49.00 -38.07 -10.01
N THR A 151 48.36 -37.69 -11.13
CA THR A 151 49.03 -36.94 -12.21
C THR A 151 48.72 -35.45 -12.14
N LYS A 152 49.44 -34.64 -12.91
CA LYS A 152 49.18 -33.19 -12.97
C LYS A 152 47.76 -32.88 -13.48
N ASP A 153 47.21 -33.72 -14.36
CA ASP A 153 45.88 -33.55 -14.93
C ASP A 153 44.76 -33.92 -13.96
N ASP A 154 45.10 -34.61 -12.87
CA ASP A 154 44.19 -34.93 -11.78
C ASP A 154 44.00 -33.75 -10.81
N LEU A 155 44.70 -32.63 -11.01
CA LEU A 155 44.57 -31.45 -10.15
C LEU A 155 43.42 -30.54 -10.60
N ILE A 156 42.36 -30.50 -9.81
CA ILE A 156 41.16 -29.71 -10.06
C ILE A 156 41.26 -28.38 -9.31
N THR A 157 41.13 -27.26 -10.04
CA THR A 157 41.17 -25.94 -9.41
C THR A 157 39.77 -25.49 -8.97
N VAL A 158 39.52 -25.55 -7.66
CA VAL A 158 38.23 -25.16 -7.08
C VAL A 158 38.09 -23.64 -7.00
N GLN A 159 39.13 -22.93 -6.57
CA GLN A 159 39.13 -21.48 -6.48
C GLN A 159 40.51 -20.94 -6.87
N SER A 160 40.53 -19.96 -7.77
CA SER A 160 41.75 -19.20 -8.09
C SER A 160 41.52 -17.71 -7.81
N PRO A 161 42.48 -17.00 -7.18
CA PRO A 161 42.39 -15.55 -6.96
C PRO A 161 42.57 -14.73 -8.24
N ASN A 162 43.28 -15.28 -9.23
CA ASN A 162 43.60 -14.55 -10.47
C ASN A 162 42.50 -14.62 -11.53
N ALA A 163 41.58 -15.59 -11.40
CA ALA A 163 40.46 -15.78 -12.31
C ALA A 163 39.19 -15.15 -11.73
N LEU A 164 39.16 -13.81 -11.68
CA LEU A 164 38.03 -13.05 -11.11
C LEU A 164 36.73 -13.27 -11.90
N ASP A 165 36.77 -13.38 -13.22
CA ASP A 165 35.53 -13.55 -14.02
C ASP A 165 34.94 -14.98 -13.98
N SER A 166 35.63 -15.91 -13.30
CA SER A 166 35.13 -17.28 -13.15
C SER A 166 34.01 -17.36 -12.10
N LYS A 167 32.89 -18.01 -12.47
CA LYS A 167 31.76 -18.34 -11.59
C LYS A 167 30.81 -17.18 -11.24
N VAL A 168 30.43 -16.37 -12.22
CA VAL A 168 29.36 -15.37 -12.08
C VAL A 168 28.00 -16.08 -12.00
N LEU A 169 27.28 -15.86 -10.89
CA LEU A 169 26.00 -16.53 -10.60
C LEU A 169 24.96 -16.39 -11.73
N LEU A 170 24.87 -15.19 -12.32
CA LEU A 170 23.93 -14.89 -13.41
C LEU A 170 24.27 -15.62 -14.72
N GLU A 171 25.49 -16.15 -14.83
CA GLU A 171 25.94 -16.83 -16.04
C GLU A 171 25.67 -18.33 -16.03
N PHE A 172 25.27 -18.89 -14.89
CA PHE A 172 25.04 -20.32 -14.72
C PHE A 172 23.88 -20.79 -15.59
N ASP A 173 24.06 -21.93 -16.28
CA ASP A 173 23.09 -22.46 -17.24
C ASP A 173 21.70 -22.69 -16.62
N HIS A 174 21.65 -23.31 -15.44
CA HIS A 174 20.38 -23.56 -14.75
C HIS A 174 19.65 -22.27 -14.32
N VAL A 175 20.39 -21.19 -14.06
CA VAL A 175 19.83 -19.87 -13.73
C VAL A 175 19.29 -19.19 -14.99
N LYS A 176 20.07 -19.21 -16.08
CA LYS A 176 19.67 -18.63 -17.37
C LYS A 176 18.44 -19.31 -17.96
N ASN A 177 18.39 -20.63 -17.88
CA ASN A 177 17.33 -21.46 -18.46
C ASN A 177 16.20 -21.77 -17.47
N ASN A 178 16.29 -21.26 -16.22
CA ASN A 178 15.31 -21.46 -15.15
C ASN A 178 15.00 -22.95 -14.89
N LEU A 179 16.04 -23.79 -14.95
CA LEU A 179 15.96 -25.23 -14.76
C LEU A 179 15.92 -25.54 -13.27
N LYS A 180 14.81 -26.12 -12.80
CA LYS A 180 14.62 -26.52 -11.40
C LYS A 180 14.40 -28.01 -11.30
N VAL A 181 15.06 -28.65 -10.33
CA VAL A 181 14.67 -30.00 -9.92
C VAL A 181 13.39 -29.84 -9.13
N ASP A 182 12.36 -30.56 -9.55
CA ASP A 182 11.11 -30.54 -8.81
C ASP A 182 11.34 -31.49 -7.64
N ASP A 183 11.33 -30.98 -6.42
CA ASP A 183 11.30 -31.83 -5.24
C ASP A 183 10.00 -32.63 -5.30
N GLU A 184 10.08 -33.95 -5.46
CA GLU A 184 8.91 -34.84 -5.41
C GLU A 184 8.14 -34.67 -4.10
N GLU A 185 8.83 -34.29 -3.01
CA GLU A 185 8.22 -33.90 -1.75
C GLU A 185 7.45 -32.59 -1.83
N LEU A 186 7.93 -31.58 -2.56
CA LEU A 186 7.19 -30.33 -2.81
C LEU A 186 5.97 -30.57 -3.70
N GLN A 187 6.06 -31.48 -4.66
CA GLN A 187 4.89 -31.90 -5.45
C GLN A 187 3.89 -32.67 -4.60
N LYS A 188 4.35 -33.58 -3.72
CA LYS A 188 3.48 -34.28 -2.77
C LYS A 188 2.82 -33.31 -1.79
N MET A 189 3.57 -32.36 -1.22
CA MET A 189 3.06 -31.26 -0.39
C MET A 189 2.08 -30.36 -1.15
N SER A 190 2.31 -30.12 -2.44
CA SER A 190 1.39 -29.35 -3.29
C SER A 190 0.12 -30.13 -3.65
N SER A 191 0.21 -31.46 -3.74
CA SER A 191 -0.89 -32.33 -4.15
C SER A 191 -1.78 -32.75 -2.98
N ASP A 192 -1.20 -32.92 -1.78
CA ASP A 192 -1.90 -33.35 -0.57
C ASP A 192 -1.80 -32.24 0.50
N PRO A 193 -2.88 -31.43 0.67
CA PRO A 193 -2.95 -30.38 1.69
C PRO A 193 -2.78 -30.88 3.13
N THR A 194 -2.84 -32.20 3.35
CA THR A 194 -2.75 -32.84 4.67
C THR A 194 -1.33 -33.28 5.05
N TYR A 195 -0.37 -33.23 4.13
CA TYR A 195 0.94 -33.90 4.27
C TYR A 195 1.75 -33.45 5.50
N ASN A 196 1.71 -32.16 5.85
CA ASN A 196 2.47 -31.61 6.98
C ASN A 196 1.62 -31.38 8.25
N ILE A 197 0.38 -31.88 8.30
CA ILE A 197 -0.52 -31.62 9.43
C ILE A 197 -0.82 -32.92 10.17
N ASN A 198 -0.42 -33.00 11.44
CA ASN A 198 -0.75 -34.13 12.30
C ASN A 198 -2.22 -34.03 12.74
N MET A 199 -3.11 -34.75 12.05
CA MET A 199 -4.57 -34.58 12.17
C MET A 199 -5.24 -35.79 12.82
N SER A 200 -6.17 -35.54 13.75
CA SER A 200 -7.09 -36.55 14.32
C SER A 200 -8.00 -37.13 13.24
N GLY A 201 -8.48 -38.37 13.43
CA GLY A 201 -9.31 -39.11 12.45
C GLY A 201 -10.54 -38.33 11.98
N ASP A 202 -11.20 -37.63 12.89
CA ASP A 202 -12.41 -36.85 12.59
C ASP A 202 -12.12 -35.66 11.66
N ILE A 203 -10.95 -35.04 11.80
CA ILE A 203 -10.56 -33.88 10.98
C ILE A 203 -10.21 -34.35 9.57
N LYS A 204 -9.61 -35.55 9.41
CA LYS A 204 -9.41 -36.16 8.09
C LYS A 204 -10.73 -36.44 7.38
N GLN A 205 -11.75 -36.88 8.11
CA GLN A 205 -13.08 -37.13 7.53
C GLN A 205 -13.76 -35.83 7.08
N MET A 206 -13.70 -34.78 7.91
CA MET A 206 -14.23 -33.46 7.55
C MET A 206 -13.51 -32.83 6.35
N LEU A 207 -12.19 -32.98 6.25
CA LEU A 207 -11.42 -32.44 5.11
C LEU A 207 -11.77 -33.18 3.80
N LYS A 208 -12.08 -34.48 3.88
CA LYS A 208 -12.50 -35.29 2.73
C LYS A 208 -13.92 -34.95 2.27
N GLU A 209 -14.77 -34.50 3.18
CA GLU A 209 -16.14 -34.05 2.88
C GLU A 209 -16.17 -32.59 2.38
N LEU A 210 -15.08 -31.83 2.55
CA LEU A 210 -14.95 -30.45 2.09
C LEU A 210 -15.01 -30.37 0.55
N GLY A 211 -15.94 -29.58 0.02
CA GLY A 211 -16.14 -29.42 -1.43
C GLY A 211 -17.16 -30.38 -2.06
N THR A 212 -17.60 -31.40 -1.33
CA THR A 212 -18.74 -32.25 -1.73
C THR A 212 -20.08 -31.52 -1.51
N GLU A 213 -21.15 -31.96 -2.18
CA GLU A 213 -22.49 -31.38 -2.00
C GLU A 213 -22.96 -31.48 -0.54
N LYS A 214 -22.67 -32.61 0.12
CA LYS A 214 -22.92 -32.78 1.56
C LYS A 214 -22.18 -31.75 2.41
N GLY A 215 -20.90 -31.50 2.12
CA GLY A 215 -20.11 -30.47 2.81
C GLY A 215 -20.70 -29.07 2.62
N LYS A 216 -21.17 -28.74 1.41
CA LYS A 216 -21.84 -27.46 1.11
C LYS A 216 -23.17 -27.33 1.86
N GLU A 217 -24.00 -28.36 1.87
CA GLU A 217 -25.27 -28.35 2.61
C GLU A 217 -25.05 -28.18 4.11
N THR A 218 -24.08 -28.89 4.68
CA THR A 218 -23.73 -28.82 6.10
C THR A 218 -23.17 -27.44 6.48
N ALA A 219 -22.38 -26.82 5.61
CA ALA A 219 -21.90 -25.45 5.79
C ALA A 219 -23.03 -24.41 5.67
N LEU A 220 -23.96 -24.60 4.73
CA LEU A 220 -25.07 -23.68 4.48
C LEU A 220 -26.09 -23.67 5.62
N HIS A 221 -26.29 -24.82 6.28
CA HIS A 221 -27.11 -24.91 7.50
C HIS A 221 -26.38 -24.41 8.75
N GLY A 222 -25.06 -24.28 8.68
CA GLY A 222 -24.20 -23.87 9.79
C GLY A 222 -24.05 -24.96 10.86
N GLY A 223 -22.85 -25.05 11.42
CA GLY A 223 -22.58 -25.94 12.56
C GLY A 223 -23.27 -25.47 13.85
N GLY A 224 -23.53 -26.43 14.75
CA GLY A 224 -24.05 -26.18 16.10
C GLY A 224 -25.34 -26.92 16.49
N GLY A 225 -25.51 -28.20 16.13
CA GLY A 225 -26.64 -29.02 16.59
C GLY A 225 -28.04 -28.50 16.21
N GLY A 226 -29.09 -29.28 16.51
CA GLY A 226 -30.44 -28.99 16.03
C GLY A 226 -31.09 -27.72 16.63
N LYS A 227 -30.62 -27.25 17.78
CA LYS A 227 -31.17 -26.05 18.45
C LYS A 227 -30.71 -24.76 17.79
N ALA A 228 -29.41 -24.61 17.50
CA ALA A 228 -28.88 -23.39 16.89
C ALA A 228 -29.35 -23.22 15.44
N GLN A 229 -29.58 -24.34 14.73
CA GLN A 229 -30.13 -24.31 13.37
C GLN A 229 -31.57 -23.77 13.35
N LYS A 230 -32.41 -24.18 14.32
CA LYS A 230 -33.79 -23.68 14.45
C LYS A 230 -33.86 -22.19 14.78
N GLU A 231 -32.97 -21.69 15.63
CA GLU A 231 -32.92 -20.27 16.00
C GLU A 231 -32.52 -19.38 14.81
N ARG A 232 -31.58 -19.81 13.97
CA ARG A 232 -31.20 -19.07 12.75
C ARG A 232 -32.31 -19.07 11.69
N ALA A 233 -32.97 -20.20 11.50
CA ALA A 233 -34.12 -20.30 10.59
C ALA A 233 -35.26 -19.36 11.02
N ALA A 234 -35.55 -19.29 12.33
CA ALA A 234 -36.52 -18.37 12.88
C ALA A 234 -36.14 -16.89 12.68
N ALA A 235 -34.86 -16.54 12.85
CA ALA A 235 -34.37 -15.19 12.61
C ALA A 235 -34.48 -14.77 11.12
N LEU A 236 -34.17 -15.68 10.20
CA LEU A 236 -34.27 -15.43 8.76
C LEU A 236 -35.72 -15.24 8.30
N ALA A 237 -36.64 -16.06 8.84
CA ALA A 237 -38.08 -15.91 8.61
C ALA A 237 -38.61 -14.56 9.12
N ALA A 238 -38.17 -14.10 10.28
CA ALA A 238 -38.54 -12.79 10.82
C ALA A 238 -38.04 -11.62 9.93
N ILE A 239 -36.82 -11.73 9.38
CA ILE A 239 -36.27 -10.72 8.46
C ILE A 239 -37.05 -10.66 7.14
N LEU A 240 -37.45 -11.81 6.60
CA LEU A 240 -38.25 -11.87 5.37
C LEU A 240 -39.67 -11.32 5.58
N ALA A 241 -40.29 -11.59 6.72
CA ALA A 241 -41.60 -11.03 7.09
C ALA A 241 -41.55 -9.50 7.30
N ALA A 242 -40.48 -8.98 7.89
CA ALA A 242 -40.27 -7.53 7.99
C ALA A 242 -40.12 -6.88 6.60
N ARG A 243 -39.52 -7.58 5.64
CA ARG A 243 -39.33 -7.09 4.26
C ARG A 243 -40.61 -7.10 3.42
N SER A 244 -41.55 -8.02 3.68
CA SER A 244 -42.86 -8.03 3.02
C SER A 244 -43.76 -6.88 3.49
N ASN A 245 -43.69 -6.50 4.78
CA ASN A 245 -44.51 -5.42 5.32
C ASN A 245 -44.15 -4.04 4.74
N VAL A 246 -42.87 -3.82 4.37
CA VAL A 246 -42.42 -2.59 3.71
C VAL A 246 -43.00 -2.43 2.29
N LYS A 247 -43.50 -3.51 1.67
CA LYS A 247 -44.13 -3.45 0.33
C LYS A 247 -45.61 -3.08 0.38
N GLU A 248 -46.33 -3.31 1.48
CA GLU A 248 -47.77 -3.04 1.56
C GLU A 248 -48.11 -1.59 1.92
N ASP A 249 -47.20 -0.85 2.59
CA ASP A 249 -47.40 0.57 2.97
C ASP A 249 -47.32 1.57 1.80
N SER A 250 -47.27 1.09 0.55
CA SER A 250 -47.22 1.93 -0.66
C SER A 250 -48.55 2.07 -1.41
N LYS A 251 -49.67 1.62 -0.83
CA LYS A 251 -51.02 1.88 -1.36
C LYS A 251 -51.95 2.51 -0.33
N SER A 252 -52.43 3.69 -0.69
CA SER A 252 -53.34 4.60 0.01
C SER A 252 -54.62 3.98 0.58
N ASN A 253 -55.03 4.41 1.78
CA ASN A 253 -56.45 4.52 2.12
C ASN A 253 -56.70 5.63 3.17
N PRO A 254 -57.57 6.64 2.92
CA PRO A 254 -57.84 7.74 3.84
C PRO A 254 -59.12 7.44 4.65
N ASN A 255 -58.98 6.89 5.86
CA ASN A 255 -59.93 6.99 6.97
C ASN A 255 -59.58 5.96 8.06
N LYS A 256 -58.87 6.41 9.09
CA LYS A 256 -58.95 5.86 10.46
C LYS A 256 -58.25 6.82 11.42
N GLU A 257 -58.95 7.18 12.49
CA GLU A 257 -58.56 8.18 13.49
C GLU A 257 -57.25 7.83 14.20
N ALA A 258 -56.45 8.87 14.45
CA ALA A 258 -55.20 8.80 15.19
C ALA A 258 -55.46 8.64 16.70
N GLY A 259 -55.11 7.48 17.25
CA GLY A 259 -54.90 7.33 18.70
C GLY A 259 -53.55 7.91 19.10
N ALA A 260 -53.55 8.82 20.08
CA ALA A 260 -52.37 9.55 20.54
C ALA A 260 -51.22 8.64 21.06
N PRO A 261 -49.93 8.99 20.82
CA PRO A 261 -48.82 8.29 21.44
C PRO A 261 -48.69 8.70 22.91
N GLN A 262 -48.65 7.70 23.80
CA GLN A 262 -48.44 7.89 25.24
C GLN A 262 -47.05 8.51 25.52
N PRO A 263 -46.90 9.39 26.53
CA PRO A 263 -45.64 10.07 26.81
C PRO A 263 -44.58 9.13 27.38
N PHE A 264 -43.34 9.28 26.91
CA PHE A 264 -42.18 8.49 27.33
C PHE A 264 -41.83 8.73 28.80
N SER A 265 -41.55 7.66 29.54
CA SER A 265 -41.11 7.73 30.94
C SER A 265 -39.70 8.33 31.06
N ILE A 266 -39.50 9.20 32.05
CA ILE A 266 -38.19 9.81 32.40
C ILE A 266 -37.11 8.73 32.66
N VAL A 267 -37.51 7.57 33.19
CA VAL A 267 -36.60 6.45 33.47
C VAL A 267 -36.08 5.82 32.17
N ASP A 268 -36.91 5.77 31.13
CA ASP A 268 -36.57 5.22 29.82
C ASP A 268 -35.64 6.18 29.03
N ALA A 269 -35.82 7.49 29.20
CA ALA A 269 -34.96 8.51 28.61
C ALA A 269 -33.56 8.57 29.28
N ALA A 270 -33.50 8.38 30.60
CA ALA A 270 -32.24 8.36 31.35
C ALA A 270 -31.39 7.10 31.06
N SER A 271 -32.02 5.95 30.88
CA SER A 271 -31.30 4.70 30.54
C SER A 271 -30.78 4.71 29.09
N ALA A 272 -31.49 5.41 28.19
CA ALA A 272 -31.12 5.63 26.80
C ALA A 272 -29.93 6.58 26.61
N SER A 273 -29.81 7.62 27.44
CA SER A 273 -28.73 8.62 27.36
C SER A 273 -27.38 8.09 27.85
N VAL A 274 -27.37 7.23 28.87
CA VAL A 274 -26.13 6.60 29.40
C VAL A 274 -25.50 5.63 28.40
N HIS A 275 -26.30 5.03 27.51
CA HIS A 275 -25.85 4.01 26.56
C HIS A 275 -25.93 4.42 25.08
N GLY A 276 -26.28 5.67 24.78
CA GLY A 276 -26.35 6.21 23.42
C GLY A 276 -27.35 5.50 22.50
N ARG A 277 -28.54 5.12 23.00
CA ARG A 277 -29.58 4.40 22.23
C ARG A 277 -30.84 5.23 22.06
N SER A 278 -31.66 4.94 21.05
CA SER A 278 -33.02 5.49 20.94
C SER A 278 -33.99 4.74 21.88
N ALA A 279 -35.01 5.43 22.40
CA ALA A 279 -36.00 4.85 23.33
C ALA A 279 -36.74 3.63 22.74
N ALA A 280 -36.93 3.59 21.42
CA ALA A 280 -37.51 2.46 20.70
C ALA A 280 -36.62 1.20 20.71
N ALA A 281 -35.29 1.35 20.74
CA ALA A 281 -34.35 0.23 20.73
C ALA A 281 -34.22 -0.46 22.11
N ALA A 282 -34.62 0.20 23.19
CA ALA A 282 -34.57 -0.37 24.54
C ALA A 282 -35.59 -1.51 24.73
N LYS A 283 -36.79 -1.39 24.14
CA LYS A 283 -37.89 -2.36 24.24
C LYS A 283 -37.85 -3.51 23.22
N ALA A 284 -36.92 -3.53 22.27
CA ALA A 284 -36.89 -4.56 21.21
C ALA A 284 -36.42 -5.94 21.71
N SER A 285 -36.94 -7.03 21.12
CA SER A 285 -36.57 -8.41 21.45
C SER A 285 -35.10 -8.72 21.09
N SER A 286 -34.51 -9.77 21.67
CA SER A 286 -33.11 -10.13 21.41
C SER A 286 -32.83 -10.43 19.93
N GLY A 287 -33.82 -10.92 19.19
CA GLY A 287 -33.75 -11.14 17.74
C GLY A 287 -33.63 -9.82 16.95
N ASP A 288 -34.47 -8.84 17.27
CA ASP A 288 -34.49 -7.54 16.58
C ASP A 288 -33.22 -6.71 16.85
N LYS A 289 -32.66 -6.83 18.07
CA LYS A 289 -31.37 -6.23 18.44
C LYS A 289 -30.21 -6.79 17.62
N THR A 290 -30.30 -8.05 17.22
CA THR A 290 -29.28 -8.73 16.42
C THR A 290 -29.41 -8.36 14.95
N ALA A 291 -30.64 -8.30 14.42
CA ALA A 291 -30.93 -7.83 13.06
C ALA A 291 -30.52 -6.35 12.86
N ALA A 292 -30.78 -5.48 13.84
CA ALA A 292 -30.36 -4.08 13.81
C ALA A 292 -28.83 -3.94 13.85
N ARG A 293 -28.12 -4.77 14.63
CA ARG A 293 -26.65 -4.82 14.64
C ARG A 293 -26.08 -5.24 13.30
N ILE A 294 -26.66 -6.27 12.67
CA ILE A 294 -26.24 -6.78 11.37
C ILE A 294 -26.50 -5.73 10.27
N ALA A 295 -27.65 -5.04 10.32
CA ALA A 295 -27.96 -3.95 9.41
C ALA A 295 -27.02 -2.74 9.56
N MET A 296 -26.63 -2.38 10.79
CA MET A 296 -25.62 -1.34 11.04
C MET A 296 -24.21 -1.75 10.59
N HIS A 297 -23.87 -3.03 10.68
CA HIS A 297 -22.59 -3.56 10.18
C HIS A 297 -22.54 -3.64 8.64
N MET A 298 -23.68 -3.81 7.98
CA MET A 298 -23.80 -3.82 6.51
C MET A 298 -23.92 -2.42 5.90
N ALA A 299 -24.42 -1.44 6.65
CA ALA A 299 -24.41 -0.03 6.28
C ALA A 299 -23.04 0.59 6.57
N GLY A 300 -21.98 0.08 5.93
CA GLY A 300 -20.65 0.65 6.03
C GLY A 300 -20.64 2.16 5.71
N ASP A 301 -19.75 2.90 6.38
CA ASP A 301 -19.48 4.31 6.10
C ASP A 301 -19.43 4.56 4.59
N ARG A 302 -20.37 5.38 4.09
CA ARG A 302 -20.38 5.79 2.68
C ARG A 302 -19.02 6.40 2.33
N ALA A 303 -18.45 5.90 1.25
CA ALA A 303 -17.12 6.29 0.80
C ALA A 303 -17.03 7.82 0.56
N PRO A 304 -16.03 8.51 1.11
CA PRO A 304 -15.69 9.85 0.63
C PRO A 304 -15.20 9.74 -0.82
N VAL A 305 -15.72 10.61 -1.68
CA VAL A 305 -15.69 10.49 -3.15
C VAL A 305 -14.27 10.67 -3.75
N ASN A 306 -13.25 10.99 -2.94
CA ASN A 306 -11.88 11.25 -3.38
C ASN A 306 -10.83 10.21 -2.96
N GLY A 307 -11.27 8.99 -2.61
CA GLY A 307 -10.37 7.87 -2.34
C GLY A 307 -10.21 6.97 -3.58
N LYS A 308 -9.00 6.90 -4.17
CA LYS A 308 -8.69 5.77 -5.06
C LYS A 308 -8.22 4.61 -4.19
N MET A 309 -8.79 3.42 -4.38
CA MET A 309 -8.24 2.21 -3.80
C MET A 309 -6.89 1.93 -4.46
N VAL A 310 -5.81 2.04 -3.69
CA VAL A 310 -4.46 1.72 -4.15
C VAL A 310 -4.06 0.41 -3.51
N LYS A 311 -3.51 -0.48 -4.33
CA LYS A 311 -2.94 -1.75 -3.86
C LYS A 311 -1.83 -1.43 -2.86
N SER A 312 -2.01 -1.81 -1.60
CA SER A 312 -1.00 -1.59 -0.57
C SER A 312 0.14 -2.60 -0.70
N ARG A 313 1.21 -2.38 0.06
CA ARG A 313 2.32 -3.34 0.17
C ARG A 313 1.99 -4.52 1.10
N PHE A 314 0.89 -4.44 1.83
CA PHE A 314 0.48 -5.45 2.81
C PHE A 314 -0.64 -6.32 2.24
N THR A 315 -0.71 -7.56 2.70
CA THR A 315 -1.84 -8.45 2.40
C THR A 315 -2.95 -8.23 3.40
N THR A 316 -4.18 -8.60 3.05
CA THR A 316 -5.36 -8.50 3.94
C THR A 316 -5.22 -9.33 5.22
N GLY A 317 -4.24 -10.25 5.25
CA GLY A 317 -4.02 -11.17 6.35
C GLY A 317 -5.13 -12.22 6.48
N ALA A 318 -6.09 -12.28 5.55
CA ALA A 318 -7.22 -13.21 5.61
C ALA A 318 -6.76 -14.66 5.58
N ALA A 319 -5.85 -15.02 4.66
CA ALA A 319 -5.29 -16.36 4.58
C ALA A 319 -4.52 -16.77 5.85
N SER A 320 -3.76 -15.84 6.44
CA SER A 320 -3.04 -16.08 7.69
C SER A 320 -3.99 -16.23 8.88
N ARG A 321 -5.01 -15.37 8.98
CA ARG A 321 -6.03 -15.43 10.05
C ARG A 321 -6.84 -16.71 9.98
N SER A 322 -7.23 -17.13 8.77
CA SER A 322 -7.96 -18.38 8.57
C SER A 322 -7.11 -19.62 8.85
N PHE A 323 -5.80 -19.53 8.68
CA PHE A 323 -4.89 -20.61 9.05
C PHE A 323 -4.73 -20.75 10.57
N THR A 324 -4.66 -19.63 11.29
CA THR A 324 -4.38 -19.62 12.73
C THR A 324 -5.63 -19.62 13.62
N SER A 325 -6.81 -19.34 13.08
CA SER A 325 -8.04 -19.20 13.86
C SER A 325 -9.17 -20.04 13.29
N THR A 326 -9.80 -20.84 14.14
CA THR A 326 -10.96 -21.68 13.82
C THR A 326 -12.27 -20.90 13.69
N SER A 327 -12.27 -19.60 14.00
CA SER A 327 -13.45 -18.73 13.92
C SER A 327 -13.62 -18.03 12.57
N PHE A 328 -12.64 -18.14 11.67
CA PHE A 328 -12.64 -17.50 10.36
C PHE A 328 -12.70 -18.54 9.24
N ASP A 329 -13.41 -18.20 8.16
CA ASP A 329 -13.55 -19.09 7.00
C ASP A 329 -12.18 -19.36 6.34
N PRO A 330 -11.91 -20.59 5.88
CA PRO A 330 -10.65 -20.95 5.25
C PRO A 330 -10.44 -20.19 3.94
N VAL A 331 -9.44 -19.31 3.92
CA VAL A 331 -9.03 -18.53 2.74
C VAL A 331 -7.69 -19.02 2.24
N THR A 332 -7.63 -19.50 0.99
CA THR A 332 -6.42 -20.07 0.38
C THR A 332 -5.66 -19.08 -0.50
N LYS A 333 -6.24 -17.91 -0.79
CA LYS A 333 -5.63 -16.87 -1.62
C LYS A 333 -5.20 -15.68 -0.77
N ASN A 334 -3.95 -15.28 -0.91
CA ASN A 334 -3.41 -14.15 -0.20
C ASN A 334 -3.63 -12.88 -1.03
N ASP A 335 -4.73 -12.19 -0.76
CA ASP A 335 -5.08 -10.96 -1.45
C ASP A 335 -4.40 -9.74 -0.82
N PHE A 336 -4.01 -8.78 -1.66
CA PHE A 336 -3.44 -7.52 -1.19
C PHE A 336 -4.51 -6.64 -0.57
N GLU A 337 -4.17 -6.01 0.55
CA GLU A 337 -5.03 -5.01 1.15
C GLU A 337 -5.06 -3.77 0.26
N TYR A 338 -6.25 -3.27 -0.07
CA TYR A 338 -6.41 -2.02 -0.79
C TYR A 338 -6.63 -0.90 0.22
N VAL A 339 -5.66 0.00 0.31
CA VAL A 339 -5.75 1.16 1.18
C VAL A 339 -6.38 2.31 0.41
N LYS A 340 -7.35 2.98 1.03
CA LYS A 340 -7.97 4.19 0.49
C LYS A 340 -6.98 5.34 0.65
N VAL A 341 -6.42 5.82 -0.46
CA VAL A 341 -5.55 7.00 -0.46
C VAL A 341 -6.38 8.20 -0.91
N GLU A 342 -6.58 9.17 -0.01
CA GLU A 342 -7.15 10.47 -0.35
C GLU A 342 -6.18 11.21 -1.28
N LYS A 343 -6.61 11.50 -2.50
CA LYS A 343 -5.77 12.23 -3.47
C LYS A 343 -5.88 13.73 -3.20
N ASN A 344 -4.86 14.28 -2.54
CA ASN A 344 -4.77 15.74 -2.40
C ASN A 344 -4.32 16.38 -3.73
N PRO A 345 -5.13 17.28 -4.32
CA PRO A 345 -4.75 18.03 -5.51
C PRO A 345 -3.52 18.90 -5.23
N LYS A 346 -2.42 18.67 -5.96
CA LYS A 346 -1.14 19.40 -5.74
C LYS A 346 -1.11 20.80 -6.37
N LYS A 347 -2.05 21.14 -7.25
CA LYS A 347 -2.10 22.46 -7.90
C LYS A 347 -3.13 23.34 -7.20
N LYS A 348 -2.85 24.64 -7.16
CA LYS A 348 -3.79 25.65 -6.71
C LYS A 348 -4.96 25.80 -7.69
N GLY A 349 -6.13 26.11 -7.18
CA GLY A 349 -7.32 26.44 -7.98
C GLY A 349 -7.45 27.95 -8.18
N TYR A 350 -8.16 28.36 -9.23
CA TYR A 350 -8.50 29.77 -9.47
C TYR A 350 -9.98 29.86 -9.83
N VAL A 351 -10.70 30.78 -9.18
CA VAL A 351 -12.13 31.04 -9.44
C VAL A 351 -12.34 32.54 -9.62
N GLN A 352 -13.09 32.92 -10.65
CA GLN A 352 -13.51 34.29 -10.88
C GLN A 352 -14.99 34.44 -10.51
N LEU A 353 -15.26 35.28 -9.51
CA LEU A 353 -16.60 35.65 -9.08
C LEU A 353 -16.97 36.96 -9.78
N HIS A 354 -18.01 36.91 -10.61
CA HIS A 354 -18.60 38.11 -11.20
C HIS A 354 -19.60 38.70 -10.22
N THR A 355 -19.40 39.94 -9.79
CA THR A 355 -20.30 40.65 -8.86
C THR A 355 -20.83 41.93 -9.50
N THR A 356 -21.87 42.53 -8.91
CA THR A 356 -22.40 43.84 -9.34
C THR A 356 -21.36 44.96 -9.36
N HIS A 357 -20.31 44.86 -8.54
CA HIS A 357 -19.26 45.88 -8.41
C HIS A 357 -17.98 45.54 -9.20
N GLY A 358 -18.01 44.45 -9.99
CA GLY A 358 -16.88 43.98 -10.80
C GLY A 358 -16.43 42.56 -10.44
N ASP A 359 -15.27 42.19 -10.95
CA ASP A 359 -14.77 40.81 -10.89
C ASP A 359 -13.80 40.61 -9.73
N LEU A 360 -13.97 39.51 -9.01
CA LEU A 360 -13.07 39.06 -7.94
C LEU A 360 -12.39 37.75 -8.33
N ASN A 361 -11.06 37.77 -8.42
CA ASN A 361 -10.26 36.59 -8.70
C ASN A 361 -9.73 36.00 -7.39
N ILE A 362 -10.12 34.77 -7.10
CA ILE A 362 -9.76 34.03 -5.88
C ILE A 362 -8.83 32.87 -6.26
N GLU A 363 -7.69 32.80 -5.58
CA GLU A 363 -6.81 31.63 -5.55
C GLU A 363 -7.22 30.69 -4.41
N LEU A 364 -7.32 29.40 -4.71
CA LEU A 364 -7.76 28.35 -3.79
C LEU A 364 -6.59 27.43 -3.43
N HIS A 365 -6.40 27.18 -2.13
CA HIS A 365 -5.37 26.30 -1.56
C HIS A 365 -5.83 24.84 -1.51
N CYS A 366 -6.12 24.26 -2.68
CA CYS A 366 -6.62 22.89 -2.80
C CYS A 366 -5.67 21.83 -2.21
N ASP A 367 -4.38 22.16 -2.11
CA ASP A 367 -3.34 21.30 -1.54
C ASP A 367 -3.46 21.13 -0.01
N ILE A 368 -3.91 22.17 0.67
CA ILE A 368 -4.04 22.21 2.14
C ILE A 368 -5.48 21.94 2.57
N THR A 369 -6.46 22.52 1.88
CA THR A 369 -7.89 22.41 2.22
C THR A 369 -8.69 21.78 1.07
N PRO A 370 -8.45 20.49 0.76
CA PRO A 370 -9.03 19.85 -0.41
C PRO A 370 -10.55 19.77 -0.35
N ARG A 371 -11.16 19.53 0.81
CA ARG A 371 -12.62 19.39 0.92
C ARG A 371 -13.31 20.75 0.78
N ALA A 372 -12.80 21.78 1.45
CA ALA A 372 -13.38 23.12 1.34
C ALA A 372 -13.31 23.63 -0.11
N CYS A 373 -12.16 23.44 -0.78
CA CYS A 373 -11.98 23.85 -2.17
C CYS A 373 -12.87 23.05 -3.14
N GLU A 374 -13.01 21.73 -2.96
CA GLU A 374 -13.89 20.91 -3.80
C GLU A 374 -15.36 21.35 -3.66
N ASN A 375 -15.81 21.55 -2.43
CA ASN A 375 -17.16 22.03 -2.14
C ASN A 375 -17.41 23.36 -2.87
N PHE A 376 -16.51 24.32 -2.73
CA PHE A 376 -16.63 25.64 -3.34
C PHE A 376 -16.65 25.57 -4.88
N ILE A 377 -15.67 24.88 -5.50
CA ILE A 377 -15.58 24.75 -6.96
C ILE A 377 -16.82 24.06 -7.52
N THR A 378 -17.27 22.97 -6.90
CA THR A 378 -18.43 22.20 -7.38
C THR A 378 -19.73 22.99 -7.25
N LEU A 379 -19.90 23.78 -6.18
CA LEU A 379 -21.04 24.68 -6.02
C LEU A 379 -21.02 25.80 -7.08
N CYS A 380 -19.84 26.34 -7.40
CA CYS A 380 -19.67 27.28 -8.50
C CYS A 380 -20.04 26.66 -9.86
N GLU A 381 -19.58 25.43 -10.15
CA GLU A 381 -19.88 24.72 -11.40
C GLU A 381 -21.37 24.37 -11.54
N ARG A 382 -22.04 24.03 -10.44
CA ARG A 382 -23.50 23.81 -10.41
C ARG A 382 -24.30 25.11 -10.53
N GLY A 383 -23.64 26.27 -10.51
CA GLY A 383 -24.31 27.57 -10.51
C GLY A 383 -25.07 27.87 -9.21
N TYR A 384 -24.73 27.20 -8.10
CA TYR A 384 -25.41 27.36 -6.81
C TYR A 384 -25.32 28.78 -6.25
N TYR A 385 -24.20 29.47 -6.53
CA TYR A 385 -23.99 30.84 -6.10
C TYR A 385 -24.61 31.88 -7.04
N ASN A 386 -25.22 31.49 -8.17
CA ASN A 386 -25.79 32.45 -9.11
C ASN A 386 -27.03 33.13 -8.49
N GLY A 387 -27.07 34.46 -8.49
CA GLY A 387 -28.16 35.22 -7.90
C GLY A 387 -28.11 35.31 -6.37
N VAL A 388 -27.09 34.74 -5.73
CA VAL A 388 -26.96 34.78 -4.26
C VAL A 388 -26.49 36.17 -3.83
N ALA A 389 -27.03 36.69 -2.72
CA ALA A 389 -26.63 37.97 -2.18
C ALA A 389 -25.59 37.82 -1.04
N PHE A 390 -24.72 38.82 -0.88
CA PHE A 390 -23.98 38.99 0.37
C PHE A 390 -24.92 39.57 1.42
N HIS A 391 -25.29 38.74 2.40
CA HIS A 391 -26.30 39.09 3.40
C HIS A 391 -25.70 39.77 4.64
N ARG A 392 -24.36 39.84 4.77
CA ARG A 392 -23.70 40.49 5.90
C ARG A 392 -22.41 41.18 5.47
N ASN A 393 -22.25 42.45 5.79
CA ASN A 393 -21.11 43.28 5.43
C ASN A 393 -20.70 44.14 6.64
N ILE A 394 -19.52 43.91 7.21
CA ILE A 394 -19.00 44.67 8.34
C ILE A 394 -17.74 45.40 7.90
N ARG A 395 -17.80 46.74 7.89
CA ARG A 395 -16.68 47.61 7.50
C ARG A 395 -15.45 47.32 8.35
N ASN A 396 -14.27 47.32 7.73
CA ASN A 396 -12.99 46.97 8.36
C ASN A 396 -12.90 45.58 8.98
N PHE A 397 -13.87 44.69 8.74
CA PHE A 397 -13.85 43.33 9.27
C PHE A 397 -14.00 42.31 8.14
N MET A 398 -15.22 42.05 7.68
CA MET A 398 -15.48 40.99 6.71
C MET A 398 -16.81 41.17 5.98
N ILE A 399 -16.91 40.51 4.82
CA ILE A 399 -18.15 40.37 4.06
C ILE A 399 -18.47 38.88 3.89
N GLN A 400 -19.71 38.50 4.19
CA GLN A 400 -20.19 37.11 4.22
C GLN A 400 -21.31 36.88 3.21
N GLY A 401 -21.24 35.75 2.52
CA GLY A 401 -22.18 35.33 1.49
C GLY A 401 -22.28 33.81 1.37
N GLY A 402 -22.88 33.35 0.27
CA GLY A 402 -22.99 31.92 -0.03
C GLY A 402 -24.21 31.21 0.58
N ASP A 403 -25.18 31.97 1.10
CA ASP A 403 -26.49 31.46 1.52
C ASP A 403 -27.54 31.79 0.44
N PRO A 404 -28.08 30.79 -0.29
CA PRO A 404 -29.09 31.03 -1.33
C PRO A 404 -30.42 31.54 -0.78
N THR A 405 -30.70 31.34 0.51
CA THR A 405 -31.91 31.87 1.15
C THR A 405 -31.77 33.35 1.53
N GLY A 406 -30.53 33.88 1.57
CA GLY A 406 -30.24 35.25 2.00
C GLY A 406 -30.53 35.56 3.48
N THR A 407 -30.92 34.55 4.27
CA THR A 407 -31.29 34.72 5.68
C THR A 407 -30.08 34.75 6.62
N GLY A 408 -28.96 34.18 6.18
CA GLY A 408 -27.73 33.98 6.95
C GLY A 408 -27.69 32.65 7.71
N ARG A 409 -28.76 31.85 7.67
CA ARG A 409 -28.86 30.55 8.35
C ARG A 409 -28.92 29.37 7.39
N GLY A 410 -29.08 29.63 6.09
CA GLY A 410 -29.20 28.58 5.07
C GLY A 410 -27.86 28.20 4.45
N GLY A 411 -27.90 27.24 3.53
CA GLY A 411 -26.72 26.80 2.80
C GLY A 411 -26.33 25.36 3.12
N GLU A 412 -26.14 24.58 2.06
CA GLU A 412 -25.87 23.16 2.14
C GLU A 412 -24.59 22.83 1.37
N SER A 413 -23.79 21.90 1.88
CA SER A 413 -22.61 21.42 1.16
C SER A 413 -23.01 20.53 -0.02
N ILE A 414 -22.07 20.25 -0.92
CA ILE A 414 -22.30 19.30 -2.02
C ILE A 414 -22.66 17.88 -1.57
N TRP A 415 -22.39 17.54 -0.31
CA TRP A 415 -22.61 16.22 0.28
C TRP A 415 -23.94 16.11 1.04
N GLY A 416 -24.71 17.19 1.09
CA GLY A 416 -25.98 17.25 1.83
C GLY A 416 -25.84 17.21 3.36
N LYS A 417 -24.62 17.32 3.87
CA LYS A 417 -24.31 17.33 5.31
C LYS A 417 -23.15 18.27 5.61
N PRO A 418 -23.06 18.86 6.82
CA PRO A 418 -21.91 19.67 7.20
C PRO A 418 -20.61 18.87 7.16
N PHE A 419 -19.49 19.53 6.83
CA PHE A 419 -18.17 18.88 6.73
C PHE A 419 -17.13 19.44 7.71
N LYS A 420 -16.11 18.61 7.98
CA LYS A 420 -15.04 18.87 8.97
C LYS A 420 -14.22 20.12 8.64
N ASP A 421 -13.79 20.85 9.67
CA ASP A 421 -12.80 21.93 9.53
C ASP A 421 -11.43 21.39 9.10
N GLU A 422 -10.74 22.15 8.23
CA GLU A 422 -9.38 21.84 7.71
C GLU A 422 -8.42 22.95 8.13
N LEU A 423 -8.07 22.98 9.41
CA LEU A 423 -7.23 24.03 10.00
C LEU A 423 -5.74 23.73 9.79
N HIS A 424 -4.97 24.68 9.28
CA HIS A 424 -3.52 24.55 9.12
C HIS A 424 -2.78 25.79 9.61
N SER A 425 -1.67 25.61 10.32
CA SER A 425 -0.79 26.67 10.83
C SER A 425 -0.25 27.66 9.78
N LYS A 426 -0.22 27.27 8.49
CA LYS A 426 0.26 28.11 7.38
C LYS A 426 -0.81 29.07 6.87
N LEU A 427 -2.08 28.71 7.08
CA LEU A 427 -3.23 29.47 6.61
C LEU A 427 -3.81 30.21 7.82
N VAL A 428 -3.40 31.46 7.96
CA VAL A 428 -3.85 32.37 9.01
C VAL A 428 -4.66 33.51 8.40
N HIS A 429 -5.55 34.10 9.18
CA HIS A 429 -6.37 35.26 8.80
C HIS A 429 -5.55 36.56 8.85
N SER A 430 -4.40 36.55 8.17
CA SER A 430 -3.48 37.68 8.08
C SER A 430 -3.61 38.34 6.70
N GLY A 431 -3.93 39.64 6.69
CA GLY A 431 -4.08 40.42 5.47
C GLY A 431 -5.52 40.56 4.98
N ARG A 432 -5.69 41.49 4.04
CA ARG A 432 -6.94 41.74 3.32
C ARG A 432 -7.10 40.72 2.20
N GLY A 433 -8.33 40.25 1.99
CA GLY A 433 -8.68 39.35 0.90
C GLY A 433 -8.55 37.86 1.24
N VAL A 434 -8.31 37.49 2.51
CA VAL A 434 -8.35 36.08 2.92
C VAL A 434 -9.79 35.56 2.84
N VAL A 435 -9.97 34.35 2.28
CA VAL A 435 -11.27 33.71 2.08
C VAL A 435 -11.39 32.46 2.95
N SER A 436 -12.44 32.41 3.75
CA SER A 436 -12.67 31.37 4.75
C SER A 436 -14.12 30.89 4.79
N MET A 437 -14.34 29.64 5.23
CA MET A 437 -15.67 29.07 5.42
C MET A 437 -16.35 29.62 6.67
N ALA A 438 -17.64 29.96 6.57
CA ALA A 438 -18.46 30.27 7.73
C ALA A 438 -18.97 28.97 8.36
N ASN A 439 -18.97 28.92 9.69
CA ASN A 439 -19.46 27.79 10.47
C ASN A 439 -20.24 28.28 11.71
N SER A 440 -21.06 27.40 12.28
CA SER A 440 -21.87 27.66 13.49
C SER A 440 -21.32 26.89 14.71
N GLY A 441 -20.07 26.44 14.63
CA GLY A 441 -19.41 25.56 15.58
C GLY A 441 -18.43 24.61 14.90
N PRO A 442 -17.65 23.83 15.66
CA PRO A 442 -16.67 22.91 15.11
C PRO A 442 -17.28 21.90 14.13
N HIS A 443 -16.65 21.73 12.97
CA HIS A 443 -17.01 20.77 11.91
C HIS A 443 -18.39 20.97 11.28
N THR A 444 -18.89 22.22 11.25
CA THR A 444 -20.22 22.55 10.69
C THR A 444 -20.16 23.35 9.38
N ASN A 445 -19.14 23.13 8.55
CA ASN A 445 -19.01 23.87 7.29
C ASN A 445 -20.10 23.47 6.28
N GLY A 446 -20.72 24.47 5.65
CA GLY A 446 -21.76 24.32 4.63
C GLY A 446 -21.33 24.92 3.28
N SER A 447 -22.13 25.83 2.73
CA SER A 447 -21.82 26.60 1.51
C SER A 447 -21.44 28.05 1.77
N GLN A 448 -21.66 28.55 2.98
CA GLN A 448 -21.39 29.93 3.35
C GLN A 448 -19.89 30.20 3.50
N PHE A 449 -19.45 31.37 3.02
CA PHE A 449 -18.06 31.81 3.12
C PHE A 449 -17.99 33.32 3.36
N PHE A 450 -16.84 33.78 3.84
CA PHE A 450 -16.56 35.20 4.04
C PHE A 450 -15.19 35.61 3.51
N ILE A 451 -15.07 36.88 3.15
CA ILE A 451 -13.84 37.52 2.69
C ILE A 451 -13.47 38.61 3.69
N LEU A 452 -12.22 38.62 4.14
CA LEU A 452 -11.72 39.59 5.10
C LEU A 452 -11.33 40.93 4.45
N TYR A 453 -11.71 42.04 5.08
CA TYR A 453 -11.22 43.38 4.73
C TYR A 453 -9.93 43.74 5.49
N LYS A 454 -9.74 43.17 6.67
CA LYS A 454 -8.60 43.38 7.57
C LYS A 454 -8.19 42.04 8.21
N SER A 455 -6.93 41.95 8.66
CA SER A 455 -6.44 40.82 9.44
C SER A 455 -7.29 40.58 10.70
N ALA A 456 -7.69 39.32 10.93
CA ALA A 456 -8.57 38.92 12.03
C ALA A 456 -8.00 37.71 12.77
N ASN A 457 -7.00 37.94 13.63
CA ASN A 457 -6.29 36.86 14.34
C ASN A 457 -7.18 36.03 15.28
N HIS A 458 -8.31 36.59 15.76
CA HIS A 458 -9.24 35.89 16.65
C HIS A 458 -10.06 34.79 15.95
N LEU A 459 -10.05 34.74 14.62
CA LEU A 459 -10.69 33.71 13.78
C LEU A 459 -9.75 32.55 13.44
N ASN A 460 -8.45 32.68 13.76
CA ASN A 460 -7.46 31.63 13.53
C ASN A 460 -7.85 30.35 14.28
N PHE A 461 -7.70 29.22 13.60
CA PHE A 461 -8.06 27.89 14.12
C PHE A 461 -9.54 27.70 14.51
N LYS A 462 -10.43 28.62 14.10
CA LYS A 462 -11.89 28.46 14.24
C LYS A 462 -12.58 28.27 12.89
N HIS A 463 -12.08 28.96 11.86
CA HIS A 463 -12.62 28.89 10.51
C HIS A 463 -11.58 28.34 9.55
N THR A 464 -12.04 27.52 8.60
CA THR A 464 -11.21 26.94 7.55
C THR A 464 -10.90 27.99 6.49
N VAL A 465 -9.64 28.44 6.45
CA VAL A 465 -9.12 29.30 5.38
C VAL A 465 -8.84 28.43 4.18
N PHE A 466 -9.46 28.72 3.03
CA PHE A 466 -9.32 27.88 1.83
C PHE A 466 -8.85 28.64 0.58
N GLY A 467 -8.71 29.96 0.66
CA GLY A 467 -8.23 30.77 -0.45
C GLY A 467 -7.90 32.21 -0.10
N GLY A 468 -7.49 32.96 -1.12
CA GLY A 468 -7.17 34.38 -1.04
C GLY A 468 -7.49 35.11 -2.34
N VAL A 469 -7.96 36.35 -2.23
CA VAL A 469 -8.21 37.24 -3.36
C VAL A 469 -6.88 37.71 -3.94
N VAL A 470 -6.62 37.36 -5.20
CA VAL A 470 -5.39 37.73 -5.94
C VAL A 470 -5.64 38.88 -6.91
N GLY A 471 -6.89 39.06 -7.37
CA GLY A 471 -7.29 40.16 -8.26
C GLY A 471 -8.68 40.70 -7.92
N GLY A 472 -8.92 41.98 -8.18
CA GLY A 472 -10.18 42.65 -7.85
C GLY A 472 -10.21 43.31 -6.46
N LEU A 473 -9.05 43.66 -5.89
CA LEU A 473 -8.97 44.37 -4.60
C LEU A 473 -9.70 45.72 -4.61
N THR A 474 -9.75 46.39 -5.77
CA THR A 474 -10.52 47.63 -5.99
C THR A 474 -12.02 47.39 -5.87
N THR A 475 -12.54 46.29 -6.45
CA THR A 475 -13.93 45.85 -6.29
C THR A 475 -14.22 45.51 -4.83
N LEU A 476 -13.31 44.81 -4.15
CA LEU A 476 -13.45 44.52 -2.71
C LEU A 476 -13.51 45.81 -1.87
N ALA A 477 -12.74 46.84 -2.21
CA ALA A 477 -12.80 48.14 -1.56
C ALA A 477 -14.10 48.91 -1.87
N ALA A 478 -14.67 48.74 -3.06
CA ALA A 478 -15.97 49.32 -3.41
C ALA A 478 -17.12 48.66 -2.62
N MET A 479 -17.09 47.33 -2.47
CA MET A 479 -18.07 46.57 -1.68
C MET A 479 -18.04 46.95 -0.19
N GLU A 480 -16.86 47.29 0.34
CA GLU A 480 -16.73 47.74 1.74
C GLU A 480 -17.40 49.10 2.00
N LYS A 481 -17.41 50.00 1.03
CA LYS A 481 -17.96 51.36 1.19
C LYS A 481 -19.48 51.41 1.22
N VAL A 482 -20.15 50.33 0.88
CA VAL A 482 -21.61 50.26 0.77
C VAL A 482 -22.25 50.51 2.15
N PRO A 483 -23.32 51.32 2.24
CA PRO A 483 -24.02 51.53 3.49
C PRO A 483 -24.79 50.27 3.90
N VAL A 484 -24.76 49.99 5.20
CA VAL A 484 -25.37 48.81 5.82
C VAL A 484 -26.46 49.26 6.79
N ASP A 485 -27.46 48.40 6.96
CA ASP A 485 -28.54 48.54 7.94
C ASP A 485 -28.09 48.06 9.33
N ASP A 486 -28.93 48.25 10.34
CA ASP A 486 -28.64 47.90 11.75
C ASP A 486 -28.35 46.39 11.98
N ASN A 487 -28.75 45.53 11.03
CA ASN A 487 -28.47 44.09 11.04
C ASN A 487 -27.23 43.69 10.21
N ASP A 488 -26.31 44.63 9.96
CA ASP A 488 -25.13 44.47 9.09
C ASP A 488 -25.46 44.07 7.63
N ARG A 489 -26.71 44.26 7.19
CA ARG A 489 -27.16 43.91 5.84
C ARG A 489 -26.91 45.08 4.89
N PRO A 490 -26.29 44.89 3.71
CA PRO A 490 -26.09 45.98 2.78
C PRO A 490 -27.43 46.47 2.21
N LEU A 491 -27.64 47.79 2.20
CA LEU A 491 -28.88 48.40 1.68
C LEU A 491 -29.05 48.18 0.16
N VAL A 492 -27.91 48.02 -0.53
CA VAL A 492 -27.87 47.61 -1.93
C VAL A 492 -27.36 46.18 -1.97
N SER A 493 -28.19 45.25 -2.44
CA SER A 493 -27.83 43.84 -2.50
C SER A 493 -26.69 43.59 -3.50
N HIS A 494 -25.59 43.02 -2.99
CA HIS A 494 -24.50 42.54 -3.83
C HIS A 494 -24.86 41.16 -4.35
N VAL A 495 -25.31 41.09 -5.60
CA VAL A 495 -25.73 39.84 -6.22
C VAL A 495 -24.58 39.20 -6.99
N PHE A 496 -24.39 37.90 -6.80
CA PHE A 496 -23.49 37.10 -7.61
C PHE A 496 -24.07 36.92 -9.02
N PHE A 497 -23.30 37.26 -10.04
CA PHE A 497 -23.53 36.88 -11.43
C PHE A 497 -22.85 35.54 -11.72
N PRO A 498 -23.19 34.83 -12.82
CA PRO A 498 -22.69 33.49 -13.10
C PRO A 498 -21.18 33.37 -12.89
N CYS A 499 -20.77 32.53 -11.94
CA CYS A 499 -19.37 32.29 -11.61
C CYS A 499 -18.66 31.67 -12.81
N ARG A 500 -17.69 32.36 -13.42
CA ARG A 500 -16.81 31.75 -14.42
C ARG A 500 -15.69 31.04 -13.70
N CYS A 501 -15.84 29.74 -13.53
CA CYS A 501 -14.72 28.88 -13.19
C CYS A 501 -13.86 28.75 -14.45
N ASN A 502 -12.85 29.63 -14.60
CA ASN A 502 -11.99 29.61 -15.78
C ASN A 502 -11.26 28.25 -15.81
N ARG A 503 -11.58 27.45 -16.85
CA ARG A 503 -11.11 26.08 -17.07
C ARG A 503 -9.61 25.98 -17.39
N LEU A 504 -8.79 26.93 -16.92
CA LEU A 504 -7.36 27.03 -17.22
C LEU A 504 -6.49 26.18 -16.28
N SER A 505 -7.01 25.69 -15.16
CA SER A 505 -6.29 24.75 -14.31
C SER A 505 -7.22 23.97 -13.38
N SER A 506 -8.26 23.33 -13.91
CA SER A 506 -9.16 22.51 -13.10
C SER A 506 -8.37 21.36 -12.45
N CYS A 507 -8.01 21.56 -11.19
CA CYS A 507 -7.24 20.59 -10.39
C CYS A 507 -8.02 19.27 -10.20
N PHE A 508 -9.35 19.34 -10.36
CA PHE A 508 -10.30 18.24 -10.24
C PHE A 508 -10.89 17.73 -11.58
N SER A 509 -10.64 18.35 -12.75
CA SER A 509 -11.31 17.91 -14.00
C SER A 509 -10.90 16.52 -14.49
N ARG A 510 -9.68 16.08 -14.17
CA ARG A 510 -9.24 14.69 -14.40
C ARG A 510 -9.82 13.68 -13.42
N PHE A 511 -10.59 14.10 -12.42
CA PHE A 511 -11.14 13.21 -11.39
C PHE A 511 -12.57 12.72 -11.71
N TYR A 512 -13.43 13.56 -12.28
CA TYR A 512 -14.84 13.19 -12.50
C TYR A 512 -15.18 12.70 -13.91
N SER A 513 -14.32 12.91 -14.92
CA SER A 513 -14.60 12.50 -16.30
C SER A 513 -14.71 10.97 -16.53
N SER A 514 -14.35 10.14 -15.54
CA SER A 514 -14.47 8.67 -15.64
C SER A 514 -15.66 8.08 -14.89
N GLN A 515 -16.45 8.89 -14.15
CA GLN A 515 -17.64 8.42 -13.43
C GLN A 515 -18.96 8.76 -14.12
N MET A 516 -18.94 9.56 -15.19
CA MET A 516 -20.16 10.02 -15.89
C MET A 516 -20.43 9.29 -17.22
N LEU A 517 -19.73 8.19 -17.49
CA LEU A 517 -19.99 7.26 -18.59
C LEU A 517 -20.42 5.90 -18.04
N CYS A 518 -21.57 5.88 -17.36
CA CYS A 518 -22.38 4.70 -17.08
C CYS A 518 -23.76 5.19 -16.66
N VAL A 519 -24.57 5.57 -17.65
CA VAL A 519 -26.02 5.42 -17.65
C VAL A 519 -26.38 4.75 -18.96
#